data_AF-A0A9N9QWV0-F1
#
_entry.id   AF-A0A9N9QWV0-F1
#
_cell.length_a   1.000
_cell.length_b   1.000
_cell.length_c   1.000
_cell.angle_alpha   90.00
_cell.angle_beta   90.00
_cell.angle_gamma   90.00
#
_symmetry.space_group_name_H-M   'P 1'
#
loop_
_entity.id
_entity.type
_entity.pdbx_description
1 polymer ?
#
loop_
_entity_poly.entity_id
_entity_poly.type
_entity_poly.pdbx_seq_one_letter_code
_entity_poly.pdbx_strand_id
1 'polypeptide(L)'
;MNYYLLFQMKMRALKLLIVFAVLTVCQSATPQLKFAWKQVDYAWKTPADRENAIKDGKFVQENNLPLGLARWKNKLFITVPKWKNGVASSLNYVDLDGPQDQPYKPYPSFEDNLIDDTIKELPSNNTIISVFRVHVDPCDRLWVLDTGLADIWGSPNQIVGPSIVVFDLNTDKLIHRYYFKLEDMKEDSFFANIVVDADKDSCDNAFAYVPDLGAYGIVVYSLKQDDSWRVTHHYFHFEPLAGSYRVGGVTFHWTDGVFSLALSEPRENGYRTLFFHALSSTKEFCVSTELLRNYTHIDKDEAFHDFKLLGDRGERTQSSAGVYDDKTGVLFYTQVNRDGVGCWNINKPYTPENNPLIISDAELLEFPNDLKIDDESNLWILSDRMPRFLYKSLNPNEVNYRIFSISSKDAIAGSTCE
;
A
#
# COMPACT_ATOMS: atom_id res chain seq x y z
N MET A 1 -30.67 -81.57 44.68
CA MET A 1 -31.78 -81.60 43.71
C MET A 1 -31.48 -80.57 42.63
N ASN A 2 -31.14 -81.09 41.45
CA ASN A 2 -30.91 -80.49 40.12
C ASN A 2 -29.99 -79.28 39.89
N TYR A 3 -29.14 -79.49 38.89
CA TYR A 3 -27.98 -78.74 38.41
C TYR A 3 -28.31 -77.98 37.10
N TYR A 4 -27.65 -76.83 36.90
CA TYR A 4 -26.95 -76.37 35.68
C TYR A 4 -27.67 -75.86 34.39
N LEU A 5 -27.27 -74.61 34.05
CA LEU A 5 -26.77 -74.04 32.77
C LEU A 5 -27.62 -73.89 31.46
N LEU A 6 -27.38 -72.70 30.85
CA LEU A 6 -27.13 -72.37 29.44
C LEU A 6 -28.26 -71.98 28.45
N PHE A 7 -28.16 -70.70 28.01
CA PHE A 7 -28.16 -70.16 26.62
C PHE A 7 -29.35 -70.44 25.67
N GLN A 8 -29.97 -69.36 25.15
CA GLN A 8 -29.88 -69.05 23.71
C GLN A 8 -30.32 -67.62 23.32
N MET A 9 -29.53 -67.04 22.42
CA MET A 9 -29.63 -65.73 21.79
C MET A 9 -30.83 -65.56 20.86
N LYS A 10 -31.41 -64.37 20.82
CA LYS A 10 -32.01 -63.79 19.61
C LYS A 10 -31.34 -62.46 19.29
N MET A 11 -30.42 -62.50 18.34
CA MET A 11 -29.83 -61.35 17.66
C MET A 11 -30.92 -60.55 16.93
N ARG A 12 -31.12 -59.29 17.32
CA ARG A 12 -31.55 -58.22 16.41
C ARG A 12 -30.40 -57.25 16.28
N ALA A 13 -29.70 -57.32 15.16
CA ALA A 13 -28.62 -56.42 14.79
C ALA A 13 -29.20 -55.02 14.54
N LEU A 14 -29.01 -54.11 15.49
CA LEU A 14 -29.22 -52.68 15.29
C LEU A 14 -27.88 -52.13 14.76
N LYS A 15 -27.79 -51.91 13.44
CA LYS A 15 -26.66 -51.21 12.84
C LYS A 15 -26.74 -49.74 13.23
N LEU A 16 -25.98 -49.35 14.25
CA LEU A 16 -25.71 -47.94 14.54
C LEU A 16 -24.71 -47.44 13.50
N LEU A 17 -25.18 -46.69 12.51
CA LEU A 17 -24.30 -45.90 11.64
C LEU A 17 -23.86 -44.67 12.45
N ILE A 18 -22.65 -44.72 13.00
CA ILE A 18 -21.97 -43.55 13.53
C ILE A 18 -21.41 -42.79 12.32
N VAL A 19 -22.13 -41.77 11.86
CA VAL A 19 -21.60 -40.79 10.91
C VAL A 19 -20.68 -39.88 11.70
N PHE A 20 -19.37 -40.12 11.63
CA PHE A 20 -18.37 -39.12 12.02
C PHE A 20 -18.44 -38.00 10.97
N ALA A 21 -19.24 -36.98 11.24
CA ALA A 21 -19.08 -35.69 10.58
C ALA A 21 -17.72 -35.14 11.03
N VAL A 22 -16.69 -35.32 10.20
CA VAL A 22 -15.46 -34.55 10.32
C VAL A 22 -15.87 -33.12 10.01
N LEU A 23 -16.15 -32.34 11.05
CA LEU A 23 -16.09 -30.89 10.96
C LEU A 23 -14.64 -30.57 10.66
N THR A 24 -14.27 -30.53 9.38
CA THR A 24 -13.14 -29.73 8.93
C THR A 24 -13.48 -28.31 9.32
N VAL A 25 -13.02 -27.91 10.50
CA VAL A 25 -12.85 -26.50 10.84
C VAL A 25 -11.90 -25.99 9.78
N CYS A 26 -12.45 -25.33 8.76
CA CYS A 26 -11.64 -24.56 7.84
C CYS A 26 -11.09 -23.41 8.70
N GLN A 27 -9.91 -23.62 9.28
CA GLN A 27 -9.18 -22.53 9.90
C GLN A 27 -8.81 -21.61 8.76
N SER A 28 -9.55 -20.51 8.65
CA SER A 28 -9.17 -19.40 7.77
C SER A 28 -7.71 -19.08 8.09
N ALA A 29 -6.86 -19.10 7.07
CA ALA A 29 -5.45 -18.80 7.28
C ALA A 29 -5.32 -17.38 7.85
N THR A 30 -4.60 -17.26 8.96
CA THR A 30 -4.35 -15.98 9.62
C THR A 30 -3.06 -15.38 9.07
N PRO A 31 -3.01 -14.08 8.76
CA PRO A 31 -1.78 -13.43 8.34
C PRO A 31 -0.66 -13.60 9.37
N GLN A 32 0.54 -13.94 8.90
CA GLN A 32 1.72 -14.06 9.74
C GLN A 32 2.26 -12.67 10.07
N LEU A 33 2.41 -12.35 11.36
CA LEU A 33 3.16 -11.17 11.78
C LEU A 33 4.63 -11.35 11.41
N LYS A 34 5.13 -10.48 10.53
CA LYS A 34 6.54 -10.48 10.10
C LYS A 34 7.36 -9.49 10.91
N PHE A 35 6.83 -8.28 11.12
CA PHE A 35 7.52 -7.25 11.87
C PHE A 35 6.57 -6.45 12.75
N ALA A 36 7.10 -5.96 13.87
CA ALA A 36 6.35 -5.18 14.85
C ALA A 36 7.27 -4.19 15.57
N TRP A 37 6.85 -2.93 15.62
CA TRP A 37 7.60 -1.88 16.32
C TRP A 37 6.70 -1.10 17.26
N LYS A 38 7.24 -0.80 18.44
CA LYS A 38 6.64 0.17 19.35
C LYS A 38 6.91 1.60 18.89
N GLN A 39 8.14 1.84 18.49
CA GLN A 39 8.63 3.08 17.92
C GLN A 39 9.64 2.75 16.83
N VAL A 40 9.75 3.61 15.82
CA VAL A 40 10.78 3.47 14.79
C VAL A 40 12.14 3.83 15.39
N ASP A 41 13.17 3.09 15.01
CA ASP A 41 14.56 3.49 15.20
C ASP A 41 15.36 3.07 13.97
N TYR A 42 16.57 3.61 13.84
CA TYR A 42 17.41 3.43 12.66
C TYR A 42 18.70 2.70 13.00
N ALA A 43 19.30 2.07 12.00
CA ALA A 43 20.54 1.31 12.14
C ALA A 43 21.76 2.25 12.20
N TRP A 44 21.80 3.13 13.21
CA TRP A 44 22.85 4.13 13.41
C TRP A 44 24.25 3.51 13.40
N LYS A 45 25.22 4.23 12.81
CA LYS A 45 26.62 3.77 12.75
C LYS A 45 27.22 3.62 14.15
N THR A 46 26.93 4.58 15.04
CA THR A 46 27.32 4.55 16.45
C THR A 46 26.18 5.03 17.36
N PRO A 47 26.17 4.63 18.64
CA PRO A 47 25.24 5.20 19.62
C PRO A 47 25.32 6.73 19.74
N ALA A 48 26.53 7.30 19.58
CA ALA A 48 26.74 8.74 19.64
C ALA A 48 26.05 9.47 18.47
N ASP A 49 25.99 8.88 17.28
CA ASP A 49 25.28 9.47 16.13
C ASP A 49 23.79 9.61 16.43
N ARG A 50 23.20 8.58 17.03
CA ARG A 50 21.80 8.59 17.49
C ARG A 50 21.56 9.66 18.55
N GLU A 51 22.41 9.73 19.57
CA GLU A 51 22.29 10.72 20.66
C GLU A 51 22.44 12.15 20.15
N ASN A 52 23.38 12.39 19.24
CA ASN A 52 23.57 13.70 18.60
C ASN A 52 22.36 14.06 17.73
N ALA A 53 21.84 13.14 16.93
CA ALA A 53 20.65 13.39 16.12
C ALA A 53 19.42 13.73 16.98
N ILE A 54 19.26 13.09 18.14
CA ILE A 54 18.20 13.42 19.11
C ILE A 54 18.44 14.81 19.70
N LYS A 55 19.65 15.09 20.16
CA LYS A 55 20.02 16.38 20.76
C LYS A 55 19.83 17.55 19.78
N ASP A 56 20.16 17.33 18.52
CA ASP A 56 20.04 18.33 17.45
C ASP A 56 18.61 18.42 16.87
N GLY A 57 17.67 17.60 17.35
CA GLY A 57 16.29 17.58 16.86
C GLY A 57 16.10 16.94 15.47
N LYS A 58 17.16 16.37 14.90
CA LYS A 58 17.13 15.65 13.61
C LYS A 58 16.45 14.28 13.72
N PHE A 59 16.39 13.72 14.92
CA PHE A 59 15.63 12.51 15.22
C PHE A 59 14.74 12.70 16.46
N VAL A 60 13.43 12.78 16.23
CA VAL A 60 12.40 12.81 17.26
C VAL A 60 11.62 11.52 17.12
N GLN A 61 11.93 10.53 17.95
CA GLN A 61 11.51 9.14 17.74
C GLN A 61 9.99 8.98 17.59
N GLU A 62 9.21 9.72 18.37
CA GLU A 62 7.75 9.72 18.34
C GLU A 62 7.13 10.30 17.06
N ASN A 63 7.91 11.05 16.27
CA ASN A 63 7.46 11.69 15.02
C ASN A 63 7.61 10.78 13.79
N ASN A 64 8.10 9.55 13.96
CA ASN A 64 8.41 8.64 12.87
C ASN A 64 7.30 7.60 12.72
N LEU A 65 6.46 7.76 11.67
CA LEU A 65 5.38 6.84 11.31
C LEU A 65 5.68 6.16 9.96
N PRO A 66 5.81 4.82 9.92
CA PRO A 66 5.90 4.06 8.68
C PRO A 66 4.62 4.19 7.86
N LEU A 67 4.72 4.39 6.55
CA LEU A 67 3.56 4.64 5.68
C LEU A 67 3.44 3.61 4.56
N GLY A 68 4.48 3.40 3.77
CA GLY A 68 4.47 2.55 2.57
C GLY A 68 5.47 1.41 2.62
N LEU A 69 5.25 0.39 1.79
CA LEU A 69 6.14 -0.78 1.71
C LEU A 69 6.36 -1.27 0.26
N ALA A 70 7.46 -1.98 0.02
CA ALA A 70 7.65 -2.84 -1.14
C ALA A 70 8.69 -3.93 -0.86
N ARG A 71 8.46 -5.15 -1.35
CA ARG A 71 9.42 -6.25 -1.23
C ARG A 71 10.31 -6.33 -2.47
N TRP A 72 11.60 -6.54 -2.26
CA TRP A 72 12.53 -6.99 -3.28
C TRP A 72 13.51 -8.00 -2.69
N LYS A 73 13.43 -9.26 -3.13
CA LYS A 73 14.26 -10.36 -2.61
C LYS A 73 14.20 -10.39 -1.07
N ASN A 74 15.34 -10.18 -0.38
CA ASN A 74 15.44 -10.14 1.08
C ASN A 74 15.22 -8.74 1.68
N LYS A 75 15.12 -7.68 0.87
CA LYS A 75 14.86 -6.32 1.34
C LYS A 75 13.35 -6.07 1.37
N LEU A 76 12.83 -5.64 2.51
CA LEU A 76 11.52 -5.04 2.60
C LEU A 76 11.69 -3.54 2.80
N PHE A 77 11.43 -2.77 1.75
CA PHE A 77 11.44 -1.31 1.80
C PHE A 77 10.28 -0.81 2.65
N ILE A 78 10.55 0.21 3.46
CA ILE A 78 9.59 0.88 4.34
C ILE A 78 9.85 2.38 4.26
N THR A 79 8.79 3.15 4.02
CA THR A 79 8.87 4.61 3.94
C THR A 79 8.41 5.25 5.24
N VAL A 80 9.04 6.36 5.62
CA VAL A 80 8.67 7.20 6.77
C VAL A 80 8.58 8.64 6.27
N PRO A 81 7.43 9.10 5.77
CA PRO A 81 7.28 10.46 5.27
C PRO A 81 7.49 11.49 6.38
N LYS A 82 7.96 12.69 6.00
CA LYS A 82 8.19 13.81 6.92
C LYS A 82 6.89 14.53 7.28
N TRP A 83 5.94 13.79 7.85
CA TRP A 83 4.70 14.37 8.38
C TRP A 83 4.98 15.37 9.49
N LYS A 84 5.96 15.09 10.34
CA LYS A 84 6.47 15.98 11.38
C LYS A 84 7.99 16.05 11.25
N ASN A 85 8.61 17.10 11.77
CA ASN A 85 10.06 17.22 11.88
C ASN A 85 10.69 16.07 12.68
N GLY A 86 12.01 15.88 12.51
CA GLY A 86 12.77 14.87 13.27
C GLY A 86 12.64 13.45 12.71
N VAL A 87 12.34 13.31 11.42
CA VAL A 87 12.45 12.04 10.70
C VAL A 87 13.86 11.92 10.12
N ALA A 88 14.65 11.02 10.69
CA ALA A 88 16.06 10.85 10.33
C ALA A 88 16.25 10.25 8.94
N SER A 89 15.34 9.37 8.51
CA SER A 89 15.41 8.79 7.17
C SER A 89 14.05 8.41 6.63
N SER A 90 13.75 8.89 5.43
CA SER A 90 12.43 8.74 4.84
C SER A 90 12.30 7.49 3.97
N LEU A 91 13.38 7.04 3.36
CA LEU A 91 13.42 5.78 2.61
C LEU A 91 14.33 4.79 3.32
N ASN A 92 13.77 3.62 3.66
CA ASN A 92 14.46 2.62 4.46
C ASN A 92 14.17 1.21 3.97
N TYR A 93 14.89 0.23 4.50
CA TYR A 93 14.53 -1.17 4.41
C TYR A 93 14.88 -1.95 5.68
N VAL A 94 14.30 -3.14 5.80
CA VAL A 94 14.65 -4.18 6.77
C VAL A 94 14.91 -5.50 6.04
N ASP A 95 15.67 -6.40 6.65
CA ASP A 95 15.93 -7.73 6.08
C ASP A 95 14.81 -8.70 6.48
N LEU A 96 14.28 -9.49 5.53
CA LEU A 96 13.19 -10.43 5.78
C LEU A 96 13.55 -11.56 6.76
N ASP A 97 14.82 -11.92 6.85
CA ASP A 97 15.38 -12.92 7.75
C ASP A 97 15.92 -12.34 9.08
N GLY A 98 15.80 -11.02 9.27
CA GLY A 98 16.19 -10.35 10.51
C GLY A 98 15.15 -10.41 11.63
N PRO A 99 15.47 -9.87 12.82
CA PRO A 99 14.53 -9.78 13.94
C PRO A 99 13.25 -8.99 13.61
N GLN A 100 12.15 -9.32 14.28
CA GLN A 100 10.84 -8.68 14.06
C GLN A 100 10.82 -7.17 14.39
N ASP A 101 11.70 -6.73 15.28
CA ASP A 101 11.81 -5.36 15.78
C ASP A 101 13.11 -4.67 15.33
N GLN A 102 13.77 -5.20 14.29
CA GLN A 102 15.04 -4.68 13.82
C GLN A 102 14.96 -3.19 13.43
N PRO A 103 16.04 -2.42 13.64
CA PRO A 103 16.07 -1.01 13.25
C PRO A 103 16.07 -0.85 11.73
N TYR A 104 15.54 0.27 11.25
CA TYR A 104 15.44 0.60 9.84
C TYR A 104 16.80 0.97 9.26
N LYS A 105 17.15 0.42 8.11
CA LYS A 105 18.37 0.77 7.38
C LYS A 105 18.05 1.85 6.35
N PRO A 106 18.60 3.07 6.49
CA PRO A 106 18.41 4.11 5.49
C PRO A 106 18.86 3.71 4.10
N TYR A 107 18.14 4.16 3.09
CA TYR A 107 18.39 3.85 1.70
C TYR A 107 18.36 5.10 0.82
N PRO A 108 19.37 5.29 -0.06
CA PRO A 108 20.54 4.43 -0.23
C PRO A 108 21.56 4.55 0.92
N SER A 109 21.51 5.64 1.69
CA SER A 109 22.41 5.87 2.82
C SER A 109 21.79 6.81 3.87
N PHE A 110 22.44 6.96 5.03
CA PHE A 110 22.09 8.01 5.99
C PHE A 110 22.40 9.40 5.43
N GLU A 111 23.50 9.56 4.72
CA GLU A 111 23.94 10.84 4.16
C GLU A 111 22.93 11.40 3.16
N ASP A 112 22.24 10.52 2.43
CA ASP A 112 21.22 10.90 1.45
C ASP A 112 19.85 11.17 2.10
N ASN A 113 19.64 10.83 3.37
CA ASN A 113 18.35 10.93 4.06
C ASN A 113 18.35 11.92 5.24
N LEU A 114 19.45 11.96 6.00
CA LEU A 114 19.64 12.76 7.20
C LEU A 114 20.11 14.16 6.84
N ILE A 115 19.20 14.90 6.24
CA ILE A 115 19.38 16.28 5.84
C ILE A 115 18.60 17.22 6.75
N ASP A 116 19.08 18.46 6.87
CA ASP A 116 18.38 19.51 7.61
C ASP A 116 17.11 19.93 6.85
N ASP A 117 15.98 20.02 7.55
CA ASP A 117 14.69 20.37 6.94
C ASP A 117 14.65 21.83 6.44
N THR A 118 15.64 22.66 6.75
CA THR A 118 15.72 24.08 6.34
C THR A 118 16.54 24.34 5.07
N ILE A 119 17.14 23.31 4.48
CA ILE A 119 17.88 23.46 3.22
C ILE A 119 16.96 23.96 2.10
N LYS A 120 17.55 24.65 1.12
CA LYS A 120 16.81 25.27 0.00
C LYS A 120 17.06 24.60 -1.35
N GLU A 121 17.98 23.63 -1.38
CA GLU A 121 18.35 22.88 -2.57
C GLU A 121 18.86 21.49 -2.16
N LEU A 122 18.79 20.52 -3.07
CA LEU A 122 19.30 19.18 -2.79
C LEU A 122 20.83 19.17 -2.79
N PRO A 123 21.48 18.58 -1.76
CA PRO A 123 22.93 18.36 -1.76
C PRO A 123 23.38 17.45 -2.89
N SER A 124 22.54 16.47 -3.28
CA SER A 124 22.78 15.59 -4.42
C SER A 124 21.47 15.07 -5.01
N ASN A 125 21.50 14.53 -6.24
CA ASN A 125 20.32 13.88 -6.83
C ASN A 125 19.88 12.60 -6.09
N ASN A 126 20.77 12.01 -5.27
CA ASN A 126 20.44 10.86 -4.43
C ASN A 126 19.65 11.27 -3.19
N THR A 127 19.70 12.55 -2.80
CA THR A 127 19.07 13.03 -1.56
C THR A 127 17.56 12.80 -1.56
N ILE A 128 17.07 12.15 -0.53
CA ILE A 128 15.67 11.84 -0.30
C ILE A 128 15.11 12.83 0.73
N ILE A 129 14.02 13.53 0.38
CA ILE A 129 13.35 14.44 1.32
C ILE A 129 12.25 13.72 2.10
N SER A 130 11.17 13.33 1.44
CA SER A 130 9.98 12.78 2.09
C SER A 130 9.25 11.83 1.14
N VAL A 131 9.46 10.53 1.34
CA VAL A 131 8.88 9.47 0.53
C VAL A 131 7.58 8.99 1.14
N PHE A 132 6.54 8.97 0.32
CA PHE A 132 5.26 8.38 0.71
C PHE A 132 5.16 6.91 0.30
N ARG A 133 5.24 6.62 -0.99
CA ARG A 133 5.11 5.26 -1.53
C ARG A 133 6.25 4.94 -2.48
N VAL A 134 6.50 3.65 -2.58
CA VAL A 134 7.49 3.07 -3.48
C VAL A 134 6.85 1.95 -4.30
N HIS A 135 7.48 1.64 -5.42
CA HIS A 135 7.12 0.52 -6.28
C HIS A 135 8.39 -0.18 -6.74
N VAL A 136 8.43 -1.51 -6.62
CA VAL A 136 9.48 -2.34 -7.20
C VAL A 136 8.93 -2.91 -8.50
N ASP A 137 9.60 -2.63 -9.62
CA ASP A 137 9.15 -3.11 -10.92
C ASP A 137 9.80 -4.47 -11.30
N PRO A 138 9.31 -5.16 -12.34
CA PRO A 138 9.87 -6.44 -12.80
C PRO A 138 11.32 -6.39 -13.31
N CYS A 139 11.91 -5.19 -13.40
CA CYS A 139 13.26 -4.93 -13.88
C CYS A 139 14.26 -4.70 -12.74
N ASP A 140 13.90 -5.07 -11.49
CA ASP A 140 14.69 -4.82 -10.29
C ASP A 140 14.99 -3.32 -10.07
N ARG A 141 14.03 -2.43 -10.37
CA ARG A 141 14.17 -1.00 -10.08
C ARG A 141 13.22 -0.57 -8.98
N LEU A 142 13.71 0.26 -8.07
CA LEU A 142 12.90 0.91 -7.05
C LEU A 142 12.50 2.30 -7.52
N TRP A 143 11.21 2.48 -7.73
CA TRP A 143 10.58 3.75 -8.05
C TRP A 143 10.08 4.39 -6.76
N VAL A 144 10.55 5.59 -6.50
CA VAL A 144 10.34 6.31 -5.25
C VAL A 144 9.62 7.61 -5.57
N LEU A 145 8.48 7.84 -4.93
CA LEU A 145 7.80 9.11 -5.00
C LEU A 145 8.23 10.00 -3.82
N ASP A 146 9.12 10.94 -4.11
CA ASP A 146 9.62 11.93 -3.16
C ASP A 146 8.84 13.23 -3.31
N THR A 147 8.11 13.64 -2.27
CA THR A 147 7.27 14.85 -2.32
C THR A 147 8.09 16.13 -2.26
N GLY A 148 9.36 16.06 -1.83
CA GLY A 148 10.18 17.24 -1.61
C GLY A 148 9.70 18.16 -0.48
N LEU A 149 8.67 17.73 0.28
CA LEU A 149 7.97 18.53 1.29
C LEU A 149 8.26 17.97 2.69
N ALA A 150 8.89 18.77 3.54
CA ALA A 150 9.19 18.42 4.92
C ALA A 150 8.19 19.05 5.90
N ASP A 151 8.04 18.41 7.07
CA ASP A 151 7.23 18.87 8.22
C ASP A 151 5.77 19.24 7.88
N ILE A 152 5.11 18.35 7.13
CA ILE A 152 3.79 18.58 6.50
C ILE A 152 2.66 18.97 7.48
N TRP A 153 2.69 18.46 8.72
CA TRP A 153 1.71 18.76 9.79
C TRP A 153 2.23 19.77 10.82
N GLY A 154 3.49 20.21 10.70
CA GLY A 154 4.11 21.20 11.57
C GLY A 154 4.21 22.54 10.85
N SER A 155 5.42 22.87 10.41
CA SER A 155 5.74 24.05 9.59
C SER A 155 6.20 23.60 8.20
N PRO A 156 5.26 23.38 7.26
CA PRO A 156 5.57 22.79 5.96
C PRO A 156 6.65 23.58 5.21
N ASN A 157 7.67 22.88 4.73
CA ASN A 157 8.74 23.46 3.91
C ASN A 157 8.92 22.66 2.62
N GLN A 158 8.55 23.26 1.48
CA GLN A 158 8.79 22.69 0.15
C GLN A 158 10.25 22.96 -0.25
N ILE A 159 11.11 21.97 -0.09
CA ILE A 159 12.56 22.08 -0.37
C ILE A 159 12.81 22.04 -1.88
N VAL A 160 12.20 21.07 -2.57
CA VAL A 160 12.23 20.92 -4.03
C VAL A 160 10.88 20.43 -4.53
N GLY A 161 10.58 20.56 -5.83
CA GLY A 161 9.34 20.02 -6.38
C GLY A 161 9.22 18.49 -6.21
N PRO A 162 8.00 17.93 -6.21
CA PRO A 162 7.80 16.48 -6.19
C PRO A 162 8.52 15.79 -7.34
N SER A 163 9.05 14.60 -7.10
CA SER A 163 9.86 13.86 -8.08
C SER A 163 9.67 12.36 -8.02
N ILE A 164 9.88 11.71 -9.17
CA ILE A 164 10.08 10.27 -9.28
C ILE A 164 11.59 10.03 -9.25
N VAL A 165 12.04 9.20 -8.32
CA VAL A 165 13.45 8.81 -8.16
C VAL A 165 13.55 7.31 -8.41
N VAL A 166 14.45 6.89 -9.31
CA VAL A 166 14.57 5.49 -9.75
C VAL A 166 15.96 4.97 -9.39
N PHE A 167 16.01 3.92 -8.58
CA PHE A 167 17.25 3.23 -8.21
C PHE A 167 17.32 1.84 -8.86
N ASP A 168 18.52 1.44 -9.27
CA ASP A 168 18.85 0.05 -9.59
C ASP A 168 19.02 -0.72 -8.28
N LEU A 169 18.18 -1.72 -8.01
CA LEU A 169 18.25 -2.49 -6.77
C LEU A 169 19.42 -3.48 -6.73
N ASN A 170 19.99 -3.84 -7.88
CA ASN A 170 21.16 -4.71 -7.95
C ASN A 170 22.46 -3.97 -7.60
N THR A 171 22.53 -2.67 -7.90
CA THR A 171 23.71 -1.85 -7.62
C THR A 171 23.53 -0.81 -6.52
N ASP A 172 22.29 -0.62 -6.05
CA ASP A 172 21.85 0.41 -5.12
C ASP A 172 22.23 1.84 -5.57
N LYS A 173 22.23 2.07 -6.88
CA LYS A 173 22.59 3.35 -7.50
C LYS A 173 21.38 4.03 -8.11
N LEU A 174 21.37 5.36 -8.02
CA LEU A 174 20.41 6.19 -8.75
C LEU A 174 20.61 6.01 -10.26
N ILE A 175 19.52 5.67 -10.95
CA ILE A 175 19.45 5.64 -12.41
C ILE A 175 18.89 6.97 -12.92
N HIS A 176 17.81 7.47 -12.30
CA HIS A 176 17.08 8.62 -12.82
C HIS A 176 16.37 9.41 -11.72
N ARG A 177 16.22 10.72 -11.92
CA ARG A 177 15.32 11.57 -11.14
C ARG A 177 14.56 12.49 -12.10
N TYR A 178 13.24 12.42 -12.07
CA TYR A 178 12.34 13.26 -12.84
C TYR A 178 11.52 14.16 -11.91
N TYR A 179 11.58 15.48 -12.11
CA TYR A 179 10.72 16.43 -11.41
C TYR A 179 9.46 16.67 -12.21
N PHE A 180 8.30 16.63 -11.55
CA PHE A 180 7.03 16.90 -12.23
C PHE A 180 6.99 18.35 -12.74
N LYS A 181 6.51 18.51 -13.97
CA LYS A 181 6.34 19.83 -14.58
C LYS A 181 5.19 20.56 -13.90
N LEU A 182 5.33 21.89 -13.77
CA LEU A 182 4.28 22.74 -13.21
C LEU A 182 2.95 22.64 -13.97
N GLU A 183 2.98 22.39 -15.29
CA GLU A 183 1.78 22.22 -16.12
C GLU A 183 0.98 20.95 -15.81
N ASP A 184 1.61 19.96 -15.18
CA ASP A 184 0.95 18.71 -14.77
C ASP A 184 0.38 18.79 -13.34
N MET A 185 0.72 19.87 -12.63
CA MET A 185 0.37 20.13 -11.25
C MET A 185 -0.68 21.25 -11.15
N LYS A 186 -1.40 21.25 -10.02
CA LYS A 186 -2.26 22.34 -9.57
C LYS A 186 -1.81 22.80 -8.19
N GLU A 187 -2.38 23.91 -7.71
CA GLU A 187 -2.05 24.47 -6.40
C GLU A 187 -2.23 23.44 -5.26
N ASP A 188 -3.35 22.70 -5.28
CA ASP A 188 -3.64 21.67 -4.29
C ASP A 188 -3.02 20.30 -4.61
N SER A 189 -2.09 20.19 -5.58
CA SER A 189 -1.54 18.88 -5.97
C SER A 189 -0.77 18.22 -4.83
N PHE A 190 -1.09 16.96 -4.56
CA PHE A 190 -0.36 16.15 -3.58
C PHE A 190 -0.19 14.72 -4.08
N PHE A 191 1.05 14.34 -4.39
CA PHE A 191 1.37 13.01 -4.91
C PHE A 191 1.82 12.11 -3.76
N ALA A 192 0.97 11.14 -3.39
CA ALA A 192 1.23 10.21 -2.29
C ALA A 192 1.45 8.76 -2.74
N ASN A 193 1.15 8.41 -3.99
CA ASN A 193 1.23 7.03 -4.48
C ASN A 193 1.85 6.94 -5.88
N ILE A 194 2.41 5.78 -6.21
CA ILE A 194 2.99 5.50 -7.53
C ILE A 194 2.76 4.04 -7.89
N VAL A 195 2.29 3.80 -9.11
CA VAL A 195 2.18 2.47 -9.71
C VAL A 195 2.90 2.47 -11.04
N VAL A 196 3.75 1.47 -11.26
CA VAL A 196 4.63 1.39 -12.43
C VAL A 196 4.16 0.26 -13.34
N ASP A 197 4.04 0.58 -14.61
CA ASP A 197 3.72 -0.33 -15.70
C ASP A 197 4.98 -0.54 -16.52
N ALA A 198 5.67 -1.63 -16.19
CA ALA A 198 6.90 -2.05 -16.85
C ALA A 198 6.76 -3.51 -17.29
N ASP A 199 7.46 -3.82 -18.38
CA ASP A 199 7.65 -5.17 -18.87
C ASP A 199 9.14 -5.51 -18.75
N LYS A 200 9.43 -6.73 -18.30
CA LYS A 200 10.80 -7.24 -18.13
C LYS A 200 11.57 -7.26 -19.45
N ASP A 201 10.87 -7.42 -20.57
CA ASP A 201 11.46 -7.42 -21.91
C ASP A 201 11.61 -6.01 -22.51
N SER A 202 11.05 -4.97 -21.85
CA SER A 202 11.15 -3.58 -22.30
C SER A 202 11.22 -2.56 -21.16
N CYS A 203 12.17 -2.74 -20.25
CA CYS A 203 12.34 -1.91 -19.04
C CYS A 203 12.41 -0.39 -19.32
N ASP A 204 13.03 0.02 -20.43
CA ASP A 204 13.18 1.43 -20.80
C ASP A 204 11.88 2.06 -21.32
N ASN A 205 10.86 1.25 -21.61
CA ASN A 205 9.53 1.68 -22.04
C ASN A 205 8.50 1.68 -20.90
N ALA A 206 8.95 1.83 -19.66
CA ALA A 206 8.10 1.87 -18.49
C ALA A 206 7.28 3.17 -18.43
N PHE A 207 6.08 3.06 -17.85
CA PHE A 207 5.23 4.18 -17.50
C PHE A 207 4.98 4.17 -15.99
N ALA A 208 4.85 5.35 -15.39
CA ALA A 208 4.37 5.50 -14.02
C ALA A 208 3.04 6.25 -14.01
N TYR A 209 2.11 5.80 -13.19
CA TYR A 209 0.83 6.46 -12.92
C TYR A 209 0.84 6.96 -11.48
N VAL A 210 0.68 8.27 -11.32
CA VAL A 210 0.81 8.97 -10.03
C VAL A 210 -0.51 9.68 -9.76
N PRO A 211 -1.35 9.17 -8.85
CA PRO A 211 -2.59 9.81 -8.50
C PRO A 211 -2.33 11.06 -7.66
N ASP A 212 -3.12 12.09 -7.94
CA ASP A 212 -3.10 13.38 -7.29
C ASP A 212 -4.33 13.48 -6.39
N LEU A 213 -4.14 13.18 -5.10
CA LEU A 213 -5.23 13.13 -4.13
C LEU A 213 -5.81 14.51 -3.84
N GLY A 214 -5.00 15.56 -3.95
CA GLY A 214 -5.39 16.92 -3.56
C GLY A 214 -6.05 17.69 -4.70
N ALA A 215 -5.64 17.44 -5.95
CA ALA A 215 -6.21 18.12 -7.12
C ALA A 215 -6.92 17.21 -8.14
N TYR A 216 -7.23 15.97 -7.74
CA TYR A 216 -8.17 15.06 -8.41
C TYR A 216 -7.80 14.73 -9.85
N GLY A 217 -6.59 14.23 -10.06
CA GLY A 217 -6.07 13.83 -11.38
C GLY A 217 -5.11 12.67 -11.28
N ILE A 218 -4.67 12.15 -12.42
CA ILE A 218 -3.55 11.22 -12.49
C ILE A 218 -2.49 11.85 -13.39
N VAL A 219 -1.25 11.93 -12.91
CA VAL A 219 -0.12 12.28 -13.77
C VAL A 219 0.48 11.00 -14.31
N VAL A 220 0.62 10.92 -15.63
CA VAL A 220 1.27 9.82 -16.33
C VAL A 220 2.68 10.28 -16.66
N TYR A 221 3.67 9.45 -16.35
CA TYR A 221 5.07 9.67 -16.73
C TYR A 221 5.54 8.55 -17.65
N SER A 222 6.25 8.89 -18.72
CA SER A 222 6.88 7.94 -19.64
C SER A 222 8.40 8.00 -19.51
N LEU A 223 9.03 6.90 -19.08
CA LEU A 223 10.49 6.85 -18.93
C LEU A 223 11.20 7.05 -20.27
N LYS A 224 10.66 6.45 -21.34
CA LYS A 224 11.25 6.52 -22.68
C LYS A 224 11.25 7.93 -23.27
N GLN A 225 10.20 8.69 -23.00
CA GLN A 225 10.05 10.07 -23.48
C GLN A 225 10.68 11.07 -22.51
N ASP A 226 10.92 10.64 -21.27
CA ASP A 226 11.27 11.47 -20.13
C ASP A 226 10.34 12.68 -19.97
N ASP A 227 9.04 12.42 -20.11
CA ASP A 227 7.99 13.44 -20.09
C ASP A 227 6.77 12.95 -19.32
N SER A 228 5.97 13.90 -18.82
CA SER A 228 4.72 13.64 -18.11
C SER A 228 3.55 14.46 -18.66
N TRP A 229 2.33 14.00 -18.38
CA TRP A 229 1.11 14.73 -18.67
C TRP A 229 0.03 14.43 -17.63
N ARG A 230 -0.82 15.43 -17.36
CA ARG A 230 -1.98 15.28 -16.49
C ARG A 230 -3.21 14.72 -17.22
N VAL A 231 -3.81 13.70 -16.63
CA VAL A 231 -5.11 13.13 -16.97
C VAL A 231 -6.17 13.60 -15.97
N THR A 232 -7.35 13.97 -16.47
CA THR A 232 -8.46 14.51 -15.66
C THR A 232 -9.77 13.82 -16.01
N HIS A 233 -10.52 13.39 -15.01
CA HIS A 233 -11.83 12.80 -15.19
C HIS A 233 -12.66 12.98 -13.90
N HIS A 234 -14.00 13.01 -14.01
CA HIS A 234 -14.87 13.19 -12.84
C HIS A 234 -14.68 12.08 -11.79
N TYR A 235 -14.36 10.86 -12.23
CA TYR A 235 -14.16 9.71 -11.34
C TYR A 235 -12.90 9.79 -10.47
N PHE A 236 -12.04 10.79 -10.67
CA PHE A 236 -10.89 11.02 -9.79
C PHE A 236 -11.24 11.84 -8.53
N HIS A 237 -12.46 12.36 -8.43
CA HIS A 237 -12.88 13.17 -7.30
C HIS A 237 -13.34 12.28 -6.13
N PHE A 238 -13.25 12.82 -4.93
CA PHE A 238 -13.83 12.19 -3.75
C PHE A 238 -15.36 12.22 -3.78
N GLU A 239 -15.98 11.33 -3.00
CA GLU A 239 -17.40 11.33 -2.73
C GLU A 239 -17.69 12.14 -1.45
N PRO A 240 -18.50 13.21 -1.50
CA PRO A 240 -18.74 14.07 -0.34
C PRO A 240 -19.29 13.36 0.89
N LEU A 241 -20.09 12.31 0.69
CA LEU A 241 -20.67 11.52 1.78
C LEU A 241 -19.71 10.48 2.37
N ALA A 242 -18.57 10.23 1.71
CA ALA A 242 -17.56 9.27 2.13
C ALA A 242 -16.34 9.93 2.80
N GLY A 243 -16.31 11.25 2.95
CA GLY A 243 -15.17 11.99 3.51
C GLY A 243 -15.04 11.98 5.04
N SER A 244 -15.86 11.20 5.76
CA SER A 244 -15.79 11.10 7.21
C SER A 244 -15.24 9.74 7.65
N TYR A 245 -14.27 9.78 8.54
CA TYR A 245 -13.55 8.61 9.03
C TYR A 245 -13.73 8.45 10.54
N ARG A 246 -13.86 7.21 10.99
CA ARG A 246 -13.86 6.86 12.41
C ARG A 246 -13.03 5.61 12.64
N VAL A 247 -11.78 5.82 13.01
CA VAL A 247 -10.74 4.79 13.08
C VAL A 247 -9.96 4.93 14.38
N GLY A 248 -9.71 3.83 15.10
CA GLY A 248 -8.98 3.88 16.38
C GLY A 248 -9.61 4.80 17.44
N GLY A 249 -10.93 5.01 17.40
CA GLY A 249 -11.62 5.98 18.26
C GLY A 249 -11.25 7.45 17.99
N VAL A 250 -10.69 7.76 16.82
CA VAL A 250 -10.44 9.10 16.29
C VAL A 250 -11.42 9.36 15.16
N THR A 251 -12.03 10.54 15.15
CA THR A 251 -12.86 11.01 14.04
C THR A 251 -12.11 12.11 13.31
N PHE A 252 -12.04 12.00 11.99
CA PHE A 252 -11.39 12.99 11.12
C PHE A 252 -12.09 13.05 9.76
N HIS A 253 -11.82 14.11 9.00
CA HIS A 253 -12.50 14.39 7.74
C HIS A 253 -11.48 14.73 6.66
N TRP A 254 -11.48 13.94 5.59
CA TRP A 254 -10.59 14.11 4.45
C TRP A 254 -11.38 14.09 3.15
N THR A 255 -10.88 14.83 2.17
CA THR A 255 -11.48 15.01 0.84
C THR A 255 -10.57 14.48 -0.26
N ASP A 256 -9.71 13.54 0.11
CA ASP A 256 -8.71 12.94 -0.75
C ASP A 256 -9.39 12.21 -1.91
N GLY A 257 -9.07 12.65 -3.13
CA GLY A 257 -9.55 12.05 -4.37
C GLY A 257 -8.80 10.77 -4.70
N VAL A 258 -8.62 10.53 -6.01
CA VAL A 258 -7.92 9.34 -6.52
C VAL A 258 -6.62 9.10 -5.75
N PHE A 259 -6.46 7.88 -5.25
CA PHE A 259 -5.38 7.55 -4.31
C PHE A 259 -4.79 6.18 -4.60
N SER A 260 -5.66 5.17 -4.73
CA SER A 260 -5.25 3.80 -4.99
C SER A 260 -5.37 3.49 -6.47
N LEU A 261 -4.33 2.87 -7.01
CA LEU A 261 -4.24 2.40 -8.39
C LEU A 261 -3.78 0.94 -8.37
N ALA A 262 -4.29 0.11 -9.27
CA ALA A 262 -3.81 -1.25 -9.49
C ALA A 262 -3.87 -1.60 -10.98
N LEU A 263 -2.90 -2.38 -11.46
CA LEU A 263 -2.80 -2.77 -12.85
C LEU A 263 -3.14 -4.25 -13.02
N SER A 264 -4.00 -4.57 -13.98
CA SER A 264 -4.20 -5.96 -14.42
C SER A 264 -2.96 -6.51 -15.14
N GLU A 265 -2.98 -7.80 -15.46
CA GLU A 265 -2.16 -8.37 -16.52
C GLU A 265 -2.38 -7.64 -17.86
N PRO A 266 -1.41 -7.69 -18.80
CA PRO A 266 -1.60 -7.16 -20.15
C PRO A 266 -2.76 -7.86 -20.85
N ARG A 267 -3.65 -7.08 -21.48
CA ARG A 267 -4.73 -7.61 -22.32
C ARG A 267 -4.15 -8.00 -23.70
N GLU A 268 -4.98 -8.56 -24.57
CA GLU A 268 -4.58 -8.98 -25.93
C GLU A 268 -3.91 -7.86 -26.74
N ASN A 269 -4.27 -6.59 -26.49
CA ASN A 269 -3.67 -5.44 -27.16
C ASN A 269 -2.37 -4.93 -26.52
N GLY A 270 -1.83 -5.64 -25.52
CA GLY A 270 -0.59 -5.28 -24.81
C GLY A 270 -0.76 -4.19 -23.74
N TYR A 271 -1.94 -3.57 -23.63
CA TYR A 271 -2.25 -2.59 -22.60
C TYR A 271 -2.99 -3.24 -21.43
N ARG A 272 -2.86 -2.65 -20.25
CA ARG A 272 -3.48 -3.13 -19.02
C ARG A 272 -4.78 -2.38 -18.75
N THR A 273 -5.60 -2.95 -17.87
CA THR A 273 -6.66 -2.23 -17.18
C THR A 273 -6.06 -1.60 -15.94
N LEU A 274 -6.21 -0.28 -15.79
CA LEU A 274 -5.94 0.42 -14.54
C LEU A 274 -7.22 0.48 -13.72
N PHE A 275 -7.25 -0.22 -12.60
CA PHE A 275 -8.28 -0.06 -11.56
C PHE A 275 -7.90 1.11 -10.66
N PHE A 276 -8.88 1.92 -10.27
CA PHE A 276 -8.63 3.07 -9.42
C PHE A 276 -9.85 3.50 -8.61
N HIS A 277 -9.57 4.10 -7.45
CA HIS A 277 -10.57 4.75 -6.63
C HIS A 277 -9.99 5.92 -5.82
N ALA A 278 -10.89 6.80 -5.40
CA ALA A 278 -10.56 7.83 -4.42
C ALA A 278 -10.47 7.25 -3.01
N LEU A 279 -9.61 7.83 -2.16
CA LEU A 279 -9.51 7.44 -0.75
C LEU A 279 -10.87 7.66 -0.06
N SER A 280 -11.44 8.85 -0.24
CA SER A 280 -12.79 9.19 0.24
C SER A 280 -13.87 8.76 -0.76
N SER A 281 -13.97 7.46 -1.05
CA SER A 281 -15.03 6.84 -1.87
C SER A 281 -15.18 5.35 -1.54
N THR A 282 -16.34 4.76 -1.87
CA THR A 282 -16.61 3.31 -1.79
C THR A 282 -16.69 2.65 -3.16
N LYS A 283 -16.54 3.43 -4.24
CA LYS A 283 -16.66 2.96 -5.62
C LYS A 283 -15.31 2.56 -6.19
N GLU A 284 -15.38 1.76 -7.24
CA GLU A 284 -14.21 1.35 -8.03
C GLU A 284 -14.46 1.65 -9.48
N PHE A 285 -13.41 2.11 -10.15
CA PHE A 285 -13.44 2.50 -11.54
C PHE A 285 -12.32 1.79 -12.30
N CYS A 286 -12.44 1.75 -13.61
CA CYS A 286 -11.35 1.31 -14.45
C CYS A 286 -11.24 2.11 -15.74
N VAL A 287 -10.04 2.07 -16.32
CA VAL A 287 -9.73 2.63 -17.64
C VAL A 287 -8.59 1.86 -18.28
N SER A 288 -8.50 1.87 -19.60
CA SER A 288 -7.35 1.29 -20.30
C SER A 288 -6.11 2.17 -20.14
N THR A 289 -4.94 1.55 -19.92
CA THR A 289 -3.67 2.28 -19.98
C THR A 289 -3.35 2.82 -21.37
N GLU A 290 -3.94 2.29 -22.45
CA GLU A 290 -3.82 2.83 -23.81
C GLU A 290 -4.30 4.28 -23.89
N LEU A 291 -5.48 4.54 -23.31
CA LEU A 291 -6.07 5.86 -23.25
C LEU A 291 -5.18 6.80 -22.43
N LEU A 292 -4.74 6.36 -21.25
CA LEU A 292 -3.89 7.18 -20.37
C LEU A 292 -2.56 7.53 -21.04
N ARG A 293 -1.95 6.56 -21.72
CA ARG A 293 -0.65 6.74 -22.39
C ARG A 293 -0.72 7.68 -23.60
N ASN A 294 -1.88 7.78 -24.24
CA ASN A 294 -2.11 8.61 -25.43
C ASN A 294 -2.94 9.88 -25.14
N TYR A 295 -3.15 10.24 -23.87
CA TYR A 295 -4.15 11.24 -23.46
C TYR A 295 -3.98 12.63 -24.09
N THR A 296 -2.76 13.01 -24.47
CA THR A 296 -2.43 14.27 -25.15
C THR A 296 -2.77 14.29 -26.64
N HIS A 297 -3.08 13.13 -27.22
CA HIS A 297 -3.28 12.92 -28.66
C HIS A 297 -4.66 12.39 -29.03
N ILE A 298 -5.56 12.24 -28.06
CA ILE A 298 -6.93 11.75 -28.26
C ILE A 298 -7.97 12.86 -28.08
N ASP A 299 -9.15 12.64 -28.64
CA ASP A 299 -10.33 13.45 -28.33
C ASP A 299 -10.85 13.08 -26.93
N LYS A 300 -10.89 14.06 -26.03
CA LYS A 300 -11.26 13.86 -24.63
C LYS A 300 -12.76 13.68 -24.44
N ASP A 301 -13.58 14.23 -25.34
CA ASP A 301 -15.04 14.07 -25.29
C ASP A 301 -15.43 12.66 -25.74
N GLU A 302 -14.75 12.13 -26.76
CA GLU A 302 -14.92 10.73 -27.17
C GLU A 302 -14.40 9.76 -26.08
N ALA A 303 -13.22 10.03 -25.53
CA ALA A 303 -12.57 9.19 -24.53
C ALA A 303 -13.25 9.24 -23.14
N PHE A 304 -14.11 10.22 -22.88
CA PHE A 304 -14.76 10.39 -21.57
C PHE A 304 -15.52 9.12 -21.15
N HIS A 305 -16.18 8.46 -22.09
CA HIS A 305 -16.97 7.27 -21.80
C HIS A 305 -16.15 5.99 -21.65
N ASP A 306 -14.84 6.00 -21.91
CA ASP A 306 -13.98 4.84 -21.73
C ASP A 306 -13.57 4.60 -20.27
N PHE A 307 -13.72 5.62 -19.42
CA PHE A 307 -13.69 5.45 -17.97
C PHE A 307 -14.98 4.77 -17.51
N LYS A 308 -14.86 3.63 -16.82
CA LYS A 308 -16.02 2.83 -16.39
C LYS A 308 -16.14 2.80 -14.87
N LEU A 309 -17.34 3.02 -14.37
CA LEU A 309 -17.72 2.65 -13.01
C LEU A 309 -17.94 1.14 -12.96
N LEU A 310 -17.20 0.44 -12.11
CA LEU A 310 -17.40 -0.99 -11.89
C LEU A 310 -18.56 -1.24 -10.92
N GLY A 311 -18.62 -0.46 -9.85
CA GLY A 311 -19.69 -0.55 -8.85
C GLY A 311 -19.31 0.05 -7.51
N ASP A 312 -19.88 -0.50 -6.44
CA ASP A 312 -19.72 -0.02 -5.06
C ASP A 312 -19.40 -1.18 -4.10
N ARG A 313 -18.41 -1.00 -3.23
CA ARG A 313 -18.02 -1.96 -2.19
C ARG A 313 -18.98 -1.95 -0.99
N GLY A 314 -19.81 -0.92 -0.85
CA GLY A 314 -20.74 -0.72 0.25
C GLY A 314 -20.19 0.19 1.36
N GLU A 315 -20.99 0.40 2.40
CA GLU A 315 -20.71 1.42 3.42
C GLU A 315 -19.39 1.22 4.18
N ARG A 316 -18.68 2.32 4.47
CA ARG A 316 -17.44 2.31 5.29
C ARG A 316 -16.28 1.51 4.66
N THR A 317 -16.21 1.44 3.34
CA THR A 317 -15.16 0.70 2.58
C THR A 317 -14.13 1.61 1.91
N GLN A 318 -13.94 2.81 2.45
CA GLN A 318 -12.83 3.71 2.07
C GLN A 318 -11.51 2.95 2.17
N SER A 319 -10.64 3.17 1.19
CA SER A 319 -9.44 2.36 0.99
C SER A 319 -8.25 3.23 0.64
N SER A 320 -7.12 2.96 1.30
CA SER A 320 -5.85 3.66 1.12
C SER A 320 -4.87 2.92 0.22
N ALA A 321 -5.11 1.66 -0.09
CA ALA A 321 -4.24 0.91 -0.98
C ALA A 321 -5.00 -0.25 -1.61
N GLY A 322 -4.60 -0.58 -2.84
CA GLY A 322 -5.11 -1.69 -3.61
C GLY A 322 -4.01 -2.31 -4.45
N VAL A 323 -4.07 -3.62 -4.63
CA VAL A 323 -3.12 -4.37 -5.43
C VAL A 323 -3.82 -5.54 -6.11
N TYR A 324 -3.44 -5.82 -7.34
CA TYR A 324 -3.98 -6.91 -8.13
C TYR A 324 -2.99 -8.08 -8.18
N ASP A 325 -3.51 -9.29 -8.02
CA ASP A 325 -2.76 -10.54 -8.19
C ASP A 325 -3.18 -11.22 -9.49
N ASP A 326 -2.30 -11.23 -10.48
CA ASP A 326 -2.55 -11.83 -11.79
C ASP A 326 -2.72 -13.36 -11.72
N LYS A 327 -2.12 -14.01 -10.72
CA LYS A 327 -2.23 -15.47 -10.54
C LYS A 327 -3.60 -15.92 -10.04
N THR A 328 -4.30 -15.07 -9.28
CA THR A 328 -5.63 -15.38 -8.74
C THR A 328 -6.75 -14.62 -9.43
N GLY A 329 -6.44 -13.55 -10.16
CA GLY A 329 -7.46 -12.67 -10.76
C GLY A 329 -8.19 -11.84 -9.71
N VAL A 330 -7.55 -11.57 -8.56
CA VAL A 330 -8.16 -10.90 -7.42
C VAL A 330 -7.50 -9.56 -7.17
N LEU A 331 -8.34 -8.53 -7.03
CA LEU A 331 -7.96 -7.24 -6.50
C LEU A 331 -8.14 -7.25 -4.98
N PHE A 332 -7.07 -6.97 -4.24
CA PHE A 332 -7.09 -6.79 -2.80
C PHE A 332 -7.02 -5.30 -2.47
N TYR A 333 -7.67 -4.86 -1.40
CA TYR A 333 -7.62 -3.46 -0.96
C TYR A 333 -7.82 -3.33 0.55
N THR A 334 -7.23 -2.29 1.13
CA THR A 334 -7.43 -1.95 2.54
C THR A 334 -8.83 -1.39 2.76
N GLN A 335 -9.40 -1.51 3.96
CA GLN A 335 -10.67 -0.89 4.35
C GLN A 335 -10.48 -0.18 5.69
N VAL A 336 -10.04 1.08 5.65
CA VAL A 336 -9.55 1.79 6.83
C VAL A 336 -10.63 2.04 7.89
N ASN A 337 -11.89 2.16 7.48
CA ASN A 337 -13.02 2.33 8.41
C ASN A 337 -13.59 1.00 8.94
N ARG A 338 -13.04 -0.14 8.49
CA ARG A 338 -13.43 -1.50 8.88
C ARG A 338 -12.25 -2.32 9.42
N ASP A 339 -11.14 -1.64 9.72
CA ASP A 339 -9.96 -2.20 10.38
C ASP A 339 -9.49 -3.51 9.70
N GLY A 340 -9.34 -3.51 8.37
CA GLY A 340 -9.11 -4.76 7.65
C GLY A 340 -8.78 -4.65 6.16
N VAL A 341 -8.78 -5.80 5.49
CA VAL A 341 -8.50 -5.98 4.06
C VAL A 341 -9.66 -6.74 3.43
N GLY A 342 -10.15 -6.22 2.31
CA GLY A 342 -11.13 -6.89 1.47
C GLY A 342 -10.51 -7.35 0.14
N CYS A 343 -11.30 -8.09 -0.62
CA CYS A 343 -10.90 -8.55 -1.95
C CYS A 343 -12.09 -8.55 -2.92
N TRP A 344 -11.79 -8.61 -4.21
CA TRP A 344 -12.75 -8.78 -5.28
C TRP A 344 -12.14 -9.57 -6.43
N ASN A 345 -12.83 -10.62 -6.89
CA ASN A 345 -12.45 -11.34 -8.10
C ASN A 345 -12.97 -10.59 -9.33
N ILE A 346 -12.08 -10.22 -10.26
CA ILE A 346 -12.42 -9.36 -11.39
C ILE A 346 -13.46 -9.96 -12.34
N ASN A 347 -13.68 -11.28 -12.26
CA ASN A 347 -14.68 -12.00 -13.06
C ASN A 347 -16.09 -11.96 -12.46
N LYS A 348 -16.28 -11.31 -11.30
CA LYS A 348 -17.57 -11.21 -10.60
C LYS A 348 -18.07 -9.77 -10.66
N PRO A 349 -19.40 -9.52 -10.71
CA PRO A 349 -19.95 -8.17 -10.63
C PRO A 349 -19.44 -7.43 -9.38
N TYR A 350 -19.12 -6.14 -9.52
CA TYR A 350 -18.59 -5.33 -8.42
C TYR A 350 -19.73 -4.87 -7.49
N THR A 351 -20.13 -5.76 -6.58
CA THR A 351 -21.19 -5.51 -5.59
C THR A 351 -20.70 -5.83 -4.18
N PRO A 352 -21.34 -5.30 -3.11
CA PRO A 352 -20.92 -5.57 -1.74
C PRO A 352 -20.80 -7.07 -1.40
N GLU A 353 -21.64 -7.93 -1.99
CA GLU A 353 -21.64 -9.39 -1.77
C GLU A 353 -20.38 -10.08 -2.35
N ASN A 354 -19.83 -9.54 -3.43
CA ASN A 354 -18.62 -10.04 -4.08
C ASN A 354 -17.35 -9.31 -3.59
N ASN A 355 -17.48 -8.40 -2.62
CA ASN A 355 -16.40 -7.60 -2.05
C ASN A 355 -16.27 -7.85 -0.54
N PRO A 356 -16.09 -9.12 -0.09
CA PRO A 356 -16.06 -9.46 1.32
C PRO A 356 -14.85 -8.85 2.01
N LEU A 357 -14.99 -8.64 3.32
CA LEU A 357 -13.86 -8.42 4.22
C LEU A 357 -13.26 -9.78 4.57
N ILE A 358 -11.99 -10.01 4.23
CA ILE A 358 -11.32 -11.32 4.39
C ILE A 358 -10.38 -11.37 5.58
N ILE A 359 -9.85 -10.21 6.00
CA ILE A 359 -9.00 -10.07 7.17
C ILE A 359 -9.49 -8.84 7.93
N SER A 360 -9.76 -8.96 9.22
CA SER A 360 -10.16 -7.82 10.05
C SER A 360 -9.79 -8.04 11.51
N ASP A 361 -9.20 -7.02 12.11
CA ASP A 361 -8.87 -7.00 13.53
C ASP A 361 -8.66 -5.53 13.96
N ALA A 362 -9.53 -5.04 14.85
CA ALA A 362 -9.52 -3.64 15.28
C ALA A 362 -8.27 -3.23 16.08
N GLU A 363 -7.53 -4.19 16.65
CA GLU A 363 -6.29 -3.91 17.39
C GLU A 363 -5.05 -4.02 16.48
N LEU A 364 -5.02 -5.04 15.61
CA LEU A 364 -3.88 -5.34 14.75
C LEU A 364 -3.88 -4.52 13.45
N LEU A 365 -5.06 -4.21 12.93
CA LEU A 365 -5.29 -3.51 11.66
C LEU A 365 -6.04 -2.19 11.88
N GLU A 366 -5.69 -1.43 12.94
CA GLU A 366 -6.36 -0.14 13.25
C GLU A 366 -6.35 0.78 12.04
N PHE A 367 -5.19 0.99 11.38
CA PHE A 367 -5.13 1.70 10.11
C PHE A 367 -4.25 0.91 9.12
N PRO A 368 -4.85 0.04 8.28
CA PRO A 368 -4.12 -0.67 7.23
C PRO A 368 -3.74 0.34 6.15
N ASN A 369 -2.49 0.81 6.18
CA ASN A 369 -2.04 1.97 5.42
C ASN A 369 -1.70 1.58 3.98
N ASP A 370 -0.86 0.55 3.81
CA ASP A 370 -0.38 0.10 2.49
C ASP A 370 -0.51 -1.42 2.32
N LEU A 371 -0.60 -1.83 1.06
CA LEU A 371 -0.83 -3.19 0.63
C LEU A 371 -0.05 -3.45 -0.66
N LYS A 372 0.78 -4.50 -0.68
CA LYS A 372 1.49 -4.94 -1.89
C LYS A 372 1.40 -6.44 -2.05
N ILE A 373 1.62 -6.89 -3.27
CA ILE A 373 1.84 -8.30 -3.58
C ILE A 373 3.23 -8.46 -4.16
N ASP A 374 3.90 -9.57 -3.81
CA ASP A 374 5.20 -9.91 -4.38
C ASP A 374 5.08 -10.93 -5.51
N ASP A 375 6.21 -11.21 -6.17
CA ASP A 375 6.30 -12.15 -7.30
C ASP A 375 5.91 -13.60 -6.92
N GLU A 376 5.88 -13.93 -5.64
CA GLU A 376 5.45 -15.23 -5.12
C GLU A 376 3.94 -15.26 -4.80
N SER A 377 3.22 -14.17 -5.09
CA SER A 377 1.82 -13.93 -4.73
C SER A 377 1.58 -13.95 -3.21
N ASN A 378 2.53 -13.46 -2.41
CA ASN A 378 2.27 -13.14 -1.01
C ASN A 378 1.80 -11.70 -0.89
N LEU A 379 0.67 -11.52 -0.20
CA LEU A 379 0.14 -10.24 0.21
C LEU A 379 0.91 -9.73 1.42
N TRP A 380 1.35 -8.48 1.38
CA TRP A 380 2.05 -7.77 2.45
C TRP A 380 1.20 -6.58 2.90
N ILE A 381 0.89 -6.54 4.19
CA ILE A 381 -0.01 -5.55 4.79
C ILE A 381 0.77 -4.75 5.83
N LEU A 382 0.90 -3.44 5.65
CA LEU A 382 1.40 -2.54 6.69
C LEU A 382 0.23 -1.88 7.40
N SER A 383 0.17 -2.05 8.70
CA SER A 383 -0.79 -1.36 9.56
C SER A 383 -0.06 -0.52 10.60
N ASP A 384 -0.59 0.67 10.81
CA ASP A 384 -0.13 1.60 11.83
C ASP A 384 -1.32 2.11 12.66
N ARG A 385 -1.07 3.19 13.42
CA ARG A 385 -2.07 3.94 14.21
C ARG A 385 -2.10 5.40 13.77
N MET A 386 -2.05 5.66 12.46
CA MET A 386 -1.91 7.00 11.87
C MET A 386 -2.95 8.02 12.38
N PRO A 387 -4.25 7.70 12.52
CA PRO A 387 -5.20 8.66 13.08
C PRO A 387 -4.82 9.16 14.47
N ARG A 388 -4.26 8.29 15.32
CA ARG A 388 -3.77 8.69 16.66
C ARG A 388 -2.47 9.48 16.57
N PHE A 389 -1.57 9.11 15.67
CA PHE A 389 -0.32 9.84 15.44
C PHE A 389 -0.56 11.29 15.01
N LEU A 390 -1.56 11.53 14.15
CA LEU A 390 -1.88 12.86 13.63
C LEU A 390 -2.69 13.71 14.62
N TYR A 391 -3.72 13.12 15.26
CA TYR A 391 -4.72 13.88 16.01
C TYR A 391 -4.70 13.66 17.53
N LYS A 392 -3.89 12.72 18.02
CA LYS A 392 -3.75 12.40 19.46
C LYS A 392 -2.27 12.13 19.77
N SER A 393 -1.99 11.08 20.52
CA SER A 393 -0.65 10.59 20.84
C SER A 393 -0.61 9.07 20.72
N LEU A 394 0.57 8.53 20.42
CA LEU A 394 0.86 7.10 20.48
C LEU A 394 1.40 6.73 21.86
N ASN A 395 1.12 5.51 22.31
CA ASN A 395 1.75 4.96 23.52
C ASN A 395 3.09 4.32 23.10
N PRO A 396 4.25 4.87 23.51
CA PRO A 396 5.56 4.34 23.11
C PRO A 396 5.87 2.95 23.70
N ASN A 397 5.08 2.49 24.67
CA ASN A 397 5.25 1.19 25.31
C ASN A 397 4.45 0.05 24.64
N GLU A 398 3.56 0.38 23.71
CA GLU A 398 2.75 -0.56 22.93
C GLU A 398 3.26 -0.69 21.49
N VAL A 399 2.94 -1.81 20.84
CA VAL A 399 3.22 -1.98 19.40
C VAL A 399 2.28 -1.07 18.60
N ASN A 400 2.85 -0.12 17.87
CA ASN A 400 2.11 0.87 17.08
C ASN A 400 2.17 0.57 15.58
N TYR A 401 3.18 -0.17 15.11
CA TYR A 401 3.41 -0.45 13.70
C TYR A 401 3.60 -1.95 13.49
N ARG A 402 2.94 -2.50 12.47
CA ARG A 402 2.96 -3.94 12.17
C ARG A 402 3.05 -4.17 10.67
N ILE A 403 3.75 -5.22 10.28
CA ILE A 403 3.73 -5.75 8.93
C ILE A 403 3.37 -7.23 8.97
N PHE A 404 2.36 -7.60 8.19
CA PHE A 404 1.87 -8.96 8.05
C PHE A 404 2.13 -9.49 6.64
N SER A 405 2.18 -10.82 6.52
CA SER A 405 2.22 -11.49 5.23
C SER A 405 1.34 -12.74 5.21
N ILE A 406 0.71 -13.02 4.07
CA ILE A 406 -0.12 -14.20 3.80
C ILE A 406 -0.08 -14.51 2.30
N SER A 407 -0.17 -15.78 1.89
CA SER A 407 -0.33 -16.07 0.47
C SER A 407 -1.69 -15.57 -0.03
N SER A 408 -1.77 -15.03 -1.25
CA SER A 408 -3.03 -14.50 -1.79
C SER A 408 -4.11 -15.57 -1.85
N LYS A 409 -3.73 -16.80 -2.21
CA LYS A 409 -4.61 -17.97 -2.23
C LYS A 409 -5.18 -18.31 -0.85
N ASP A 410 -4.34 -18.32 0.17
CA ASP A 410 -4.81 -18.59 1.54
C ASP A 410 -5.69 -17.47 2.07
N ALA A 411 -5.43 -16.22 1.68
CA ALA A 411 -6.22 -15.05 2.06
C ALA A 411 -7.65 -15.08 1.51
N ILE A 412 -7.86 -15.65 0.32
CA ILE A 412 -9.19 -15.74 -0.32
C ILE A 412 -9.90 -17.07 -0.10
N ALA A 413 -9.25 -18.07 0.48
CA ALA A 413 -9.78 -19.42 0.61
C ALA A 413 -11.15 -19.45 1.32
N GLY A 414 -12.16 -20.03 0.68
CA GLY A 414 -13.53 -20.11 1.20
C GLY A 414 -14.31 -18.79 1.18
N SER A 415 -13.78 -17.73 0.57
CA SER A 415 -14.46 -16.45 0.38
C SER A 415 -15.14 -16.36 -0.99
N THR A 416 -15.91 -15.31 -1.24
CA THR A 416 -16.45 -15.02 -2.57
C THR A 416 -15.41 -14.47 -3.55
N CYS A 417 -14.13 -14.32 -3.16
CA CYS A 417 -13.04 -13.94 -4.06
C CYS A 417 -12.33 -15.14 -4.70
N GLU A 418 -12.43 -16.32 -4.08
CA GLU A 418 -12.04 -17.60 -4.72
C GLU A 418 -12.95 -17.91 -5.92
#